data_AF-A0A510K9V0-F1
#
_entry.id   AF-A0A510K9V0-F1
#
_cell.length_a   1.000
_cell.length_b   1.000
_cell.length_c   1.000
_cell.angle_alpha   90.00
_cell.angle_beta   90.00
_cell.angle_gamma   90.00
#
_symmetry.space_group_name_H-M   'P 1'
#
loop_
_entity.id
_entity.type
_entity.pdbx_description
1 polymer ?
#
loop_
_entity_poly.entity_id
_entity_poly.type
_entity_poly.pdbx_seq_one_letter_code
_entity_poly.pdbx_strand_id
1 'polypeptide(L)' 'MSRYKVNFFVNSNANFRSTNAEVIDLVDDYGYTEKEAEAIINDEEKLKKEFDDWLWDTIETGFQVIKTEEEVEDWKRMDQ' A
#
# COMPACT_ATOMS: atom_id res chain seq x y z
N MET A 1 22.17 -11.46 0.30
CA MET A 1 20.72 -11.48 -0.01
C MET A 1 20.03 -11.69 1.31
N SER A 2 19.28 -10.70 1.77
CA SER A 2 18.51 -10.81 3.00
C SER A 2 17.38 -11.84 2.84
N ARG A 3 17.03 -12.49 3.95
CA ARG A 3 15.94 -13.49 4.05
C ARG A 3 14.59 -12.85 4.36
N TYR A 4 14.56 -11.54 4.59
CA TYR A 4 13.40 -10.81 5.10
C TYR A 4 12.67 -10.09 3.96
N LYS A 5 12.17 -10.89 3.02
CA LYS A 5 11.46 -10.40 1.84
C LYS A 5 9.96 -10.60 2.00
N VAL A 6 9.20 -9.58 1.64
CA VAL A 6 7.74 -9.60 1.62
C VAL A 6 7.24 -9.19 0.24
N ASN A 7 6.18 -9.84 -0.23
CA ASN A 7 5.50 -9.44 -1.45
C ASN A 7 4.25 -8.64 -1.10
N PHE A 8 4.19 -7.39 -1.54
CA PHE A 8 2.98 -6.58 -1.49
C PHE A 8 2.29 -6.59 -2.85
N PHE A 9 0.96 -6.61 -2.83
CA PHE A 9 0.19 -6.52 -4.05
C PHE A 9 -1.17 -5.89 -3.80
N VAL A 10 -1.72 -5.33 -4.86
CA VAL A 10 -3.05 -4.75 -4.92
C VAL A 10 -3.64 -5.01 -6.29
N ASN A 11 -4.95 -5.27 -6.33
CA ASN A 11 -5.65 -5.50 -7.58
C ASN A 11 -7.07 -4.94 -7.50
N SER A 12 -7.39 -3.96 -8.32
CA SER A 12 -8.75 -3.41 -8.39
C SER A 12 -9.74 -4.32 -9.13
N ASN A 13 -9.25 -5.41 -9.74
CA ASN A 13 -9.98 -6.32 -10.62
C ASN A 13 -10.66 -5.64 -11.83
N ALA A 14 -10.25 -4.41 -12.17
CA ALA A 14 -10.85 -3.66 -13.26
C ALA A 14 -10.52 -4.25 -14.64
N ASN A 15 -9.29 -4.77 -14.84
CA ASN A 15 -8.86 -5.41 -16.08
C ASN A 15 -7.53 -6.17 -15.90
N PHE A 16 -6.98 -6.78 -16.96
CA PHE A 16 -5.74 -7.58 -16.88
C PHE A 16 -4.48 -6.78 -16.48
N ARG A 17 -4.54 -5.45 -16.42
CA ARG A 17 -3.46 -4.55 -16.00
C ARG A 17 -3.74 -3.85 -14.65
N SER A 18 -4.77 -4.28 -13.91
CA SER A 18 -5.12 -3.64 -12.63
C SER A 18 -4.31 -4.13 -11.43
N THR A 19 -3.34 -5.03 -11.63
CA THR A 19 -2.50 -5.57 -10.56
C THR A 19 -1.19 -4.79 -10.47
N ASN A 20 -0.89 -4.23 -9.30
CA ASN A 20 0.47 -3.85 -8.91
C ASN A 20 0.98 -4.87 -7.89
N ALA A 21 2.20 -5.36 -8.07
CA ALA A 21 2.84 -6.29 -7.16
C ALA A 21 4.34 -6.01 -7.11
N GLU A 22 4.90 -5.99 -5.91
CA GLU A 22 6.30 -5.68 -5.66
C GLU A 22 6.84 -6.56 -4.53
N VAL A 23 8.06 -7.04 -4.71
CA VAL A 23 8.79 -7.77 -3.66
C VAL A 23 9.77 -6.80 -3.02
N ILE A 24 9.57 -6.53 -1.74
CA ILE A 24 10.39 -5.65 -0.92
C ILE A 24 11.31 -6.50 -0.05
N ASP A 25 12.59 -6.18 -0.04
CA ASP A 25 13.55 -6.63 0.96
C ASP A 25 13.62 -5.61 2.09
N LEU A 26 13.14 -5.98 3.28
CA LEU A 26 13.08 -5.06 4.42
C LEU A 26 14.46 -4.53 4.84
N VAL A 27 15.53 -5.28 4.57
CA VAL A 27 16.90 -4.86 4.91
C VAL A 27 17.51 -4.04 3.78
N ASP A 28 17.48 -4.56 2.55
CA ASP A 28 18.20 -3.95 1.44
C ASP A 28 17.44 -2.73 0.85
N ASP A 29 16.10 -2.78 0.79
CA ASP A 29 15.29 -1.71 0.19
C ASP A 29 14.86 -0.67 1.24
N TYR A 30 14.44 -1.11 2.43
CA TYR A 30 13.93 -0.22 3.49
C TYR A 30 14.97 0.11 4.57
N GLY A 31 16.13 -0.57 4.57
CA GLY A 31 17.25 -0.24 5.45
C GLY A 31 17.11 -0.72 6.90
N TYR A 32 16.16 -1.61 7.20
CA TYR A 32 16.02 -2.18 8.54
C TYR A 32 17.20 -3.06 8.92
N THR A 33 17.50 -3.13 10.21
CA THR A 33 18.38 -4.18 10.73
C THR A 33 17.70 -5.54 10.63
N GLU A 34 18.47 -6.64 10.57
CA GLU A 34 17.89 -8.00 10.53
C GLU A 34 16.93 -8.27 11.70
N LYS A 35 17.22 -7.71 12.88
CA LYS A 35 16.38 -7.86 14.08
C LYS A 35 15.04 -7.13 13.93
N GLU A 36 15.04 -5.93 13.34
CA GLU A 36 13.82 -5.17 13.07
C GLU A 36 13.00 -5.86 11.97
N ALA A 37 13.65 -6.28 10.89
CA ALA A 37 13.02 -7.02 9.80
C ALA A 37 12.38 -8.33 10.28
N GLU A 38 13.04 -9.06 11.19
CA GLU A 38 12.48 -10.25 11.84
C GLU A 38 11.29 -9.92 12.74
N ALA A 39 11.33 -8.79 13.43
CA ALA A 39 10.22 -8.35 14.28
C ALA A 39 9.01 -7.85 13.46
N ILE A 40 9.23 -7.36 12.23
CA ILE A 40 8.18 -6.95 11.30
C ILE A 40 7.55 -8.20 10.66
N ILE A 41 8.34 -9.08 10.05
CA ILE A 41 7.80 -10.22 9.28
C ILE A 41 7.00 -11.22 10.12
N ASN A 42 7.24 -11.26 11.44
CA ASN A 42 6.53 -12.12 12.38
C ASN A 42 5.37 -11.41 13.11
N ASP A 43 5.05 -10.17 12.74
CA ASP A 43 4.04 -9.33 13.37
C ASP A 43 3.10 -8.73 12.31
N GLU A 44 1.86 -9.24 12.27
CA GLU A 44 0.88 -8.85 11.27
C GLU A 44 0.52 -7.36 11.32
N GLU A 45 0.48 -6.75 12.52
CA GLU A 45 0.15 -5.33 12.65
C GLU A 45 1.26 -4.44 12.07
N LYS A 46 2.52 -4.83 12.27
CA LYS A 46 3.66 -4.14 11.66
C LYS A 46 3.70 -4.33 10.16
N LEU A 47 3.51 -5.56 9.67
CA LEU A 47 3.42 -5.82 8.23
C LEU A 47 2.30 -5.02 7.57
N LYS A 48 1.15 -4.89 8.23
CA LYS A 48 0.05 -4.07 7.74
C LYS A 48 0.45 -2.60 7.64
N LYS A 49 1.19 -2.08 8.61
CA LYS A 49 1.71 -0.71 8.55
C LYS A 49 2.67 -0.50 7.38
N GLU A 50 3.62 -1.43 7.16
CA GLU A 50 4.53 -1.38 6.00
C GLU A 50 3.76 -1.47 4.67
N PHE A 51 2.70 -2.29 4.63
CA PHE A 51 1.82 -2.40 3.47
C PHE A 51 1.01 -1.12 3.24
N ASP A 52 0.49 -0.49 4.30
CA ASP A 52 -0.25 0.77 4.20
C ASP A 52 0.66 1.86 3.62
N ASP A 53 1.89 2.01 4.15
CA ASP A 53 2.87 2.98 3.63
C ASP A 53 3.21 2.70 2.15
N TRP A 54 3.48 1.44 1.78
CA TRP A 54 3.70 1.05 0.38
C TRP A 54 2.49 1.33 -0.52
N LEU A 55 1.26 1.11 -0.01
CA LEU A 55 0.02 1.33 -0.74
C LEU A 55 -0.17 2.80 -1.11
N TRP A 56 0.12 3.72 -0.18
CA TRP A 56 0.03 5.16 -0.39
C TRP A 56 1.04 5.67 -1.44
N ASP A 57 2.22 5.05 -1.52
CA ASP A 57 3.23 5.41 -2.52
C ASP A 57 2.97 4.77 -3.90
N THR A 58 2.28 3.62 -3.95
CA THR A 58 2.09 2.83 -5.17
C THR A 58 0.78 3.13 -5.90
N ILE A 59 -0.28 3.48 -5.18
CA ILE A 59 -1.59 3.77 -5.78
C ILE A 59 -2.04 5.16 -5.35
N GLU A 60 -2.59 5.91 -6.30
CA GLU A 60 -3.35 7.12 -6.00
C GLU A 60 -4.62 6.74 -5.24
N THR A 61 -4.52 6.76 -3.92
CA THR A 61 -5.62 6.61 -2.96
C THR A 61 -5.68 7.85 -2.09
N GLY A 62 -6.84 8.15 -1.51
CA GLY A 62 -7.04 9.39 -0.78
C GLY A 62 -8.44 9.52 -0.20
N PHE A 63 -8.63 10.55 0.62
CA PHE A 63 -9.93 10.94 1.15
C PHE A 63 -10.02 12.46 1.22
N GLN A 64 -11.22 12.99 1.00
CA GLN A 64 -11.53 14.41 1.18
C GLN A 64 -12.68 14.56 2.17
N VAL A 65 -12.56 15.50 3.10
CA VAL A 65 -13.67 15.91 3.96
C VAL A 65 -14.57 16.86 3.19
N ILE A 66 -15.78 16.42 2.89
CA ILE A 66 -16.78 17.17 2.11
C ILE A 66 -17.61 18.08 3.03
N LYS A 67 -17.89 19.32 2.61
CA LYS A 67 -18.61 20.33 3.40
C LYS A 67 -19.90 20.81 2.74
N THR A 68 -20.10 20.53 1.46
CA THR A 68 -21.27 20.98 0.69
C THR A 68 -21.86 19.86 -0.15
N GLU A 69 -23.14 19.96 -0.48
CA GLU A 69 -23.82 19.02 -1.39
C GLU A 69 -23.29 19.13 -2.83
N GLU A 70 -22.77 20.30 -3.23
CA GLU A 70 -22.13 20.48 -4.55
C GLU A 70 -20.88 19.62 -4.67
N GLU A 71 -19.99 19.65 -3.68
CA GLU A 71 -18.81 18.79 -3.62
C GLU A 71 -19.19 17.29 -3.62
N VAL A 72 -20.30 16.90 -2.98
CA VAL A 72 -20.78 15.50 -3.04
C VAL A 72 -21.12 15.09 -4.48
N GLU A 73 -21.80 15.95 -5.22
CA GLU A 73 -22.20 15.66 -6.60
C GLU A 73 -21.01 15.61 -7.56
N ASP A 74 -19.95 16.39 -7.31
CA ASP A 74 -18.70 16.30 -8.09
C ASP A 74 -17.98 14.96 -7.87
N TRP A 75 -17.87 14.49 -6.62
CA TRP A 75 -17.25 13.19 -6.30
C TRP A 75 -18.01 12.00 -6.91
N LYS A 76 -19.34 12.06 -6.95
CA LYS A 76 -20.18 11.01 -7.58
C LYS A 76 -20.01 10.89 -9.10
N ARG A 77 -19.43 11.90 -9.75
CA ARG A 77 -19.19 11.92 -11.20
C ARG A 77 -17.76 11.57 -11.57
N MET A 78 -16.89 11.26 -10.61
CA MET A 78 -15.46 11.04 -10.89
C MET A 78 -15.19 9.83 -11.81
N ASP A 79 -16.07 8.84 -11.84
CA ASP A 79 -15.95 7.64 -12.65
C ASP A 79 -16.80 7.67 -13.94
N GLN A 80 -17.43 8.81 -14.25
CA GLN A 80 -18.25 9.05 -15.45
C GLN A 80 -17.46 9.75 -16.56
#